data_AF-A0A084XW36-F1
#
_entry.id   AF-A0A084XW36-F1
#
_cell.length_a   1.000
_cell.length_b   1.000
_cell.length_c   1.000
_cell.angle_alpha   90.00
_cell.angle_beta   90.00
_cell.angle_gamma   90.00
#
_symmetry.space_group_name_H-M   'P 1'
#
loop_
_entity.id
_entity.type
_entity.pdbx_description
1 polymer ?
#
loop_
_entity_poly.entity_id
_entity_poly.type
_entity_poly.pdbx_seq_one_letter_code
_entity_poly.pdbx_strand_id
1 'polypeptide(L)'
;MSYDSYKAVAKAVRVLELERKTAIAELMRDFDSNYYYPNLREIQGECSKLGHKWSFSHLGPLNEPWYYCKICFTKSVRDHD
;
A
#
# COMPACT_ATOMS: atom_id res chain seq x y z
N MET A 1 9.22 -24.95 22.67
CA MET A 1 7.86 -24.57 23.09
C MET A 1 6.89 -25.54 22.44
N SER A 2 6.12 -26.29 23.23
CA SER A 2 5.01 -27.09 22.71
C SER A 2 3.76 -26.21 22.68
N TYR A 3 2.98 -26.27 21.60
CA TYR A 3 1.73 -25.54 21.47
C TYR A 3 0.56 -26.51 21.47
N ASP A 4 -0.44 -26.26 22.30
CA ASP A 4 -1.51 -27.23 22.55
C ASP A 4 -2.69 -27.13 21.56
N SER A 5 -2.66 -26.15 20.64
CA SER A 5 -3.64 -26.04 19.55
C SER A 5 -3.16 -25.14 18.40
N TYR A 6 -3.76 -25.31 17.22
CA TYR A 6 -3.57 -24.40 16.08
C TYR A 6 -3.87 -22.94 16.42
N LYS A 7 -4.85 -22.69 17.31
CA LYS A 7 -5.16 -21.33 17.78
C LYS A 7 -4.02 -20.75 18.62
N ALA A 8 -3.38 -21.56 19.45
CA ALA A 8 -2.22 -21.15 20.24
C ALA A 8 -1.03 -20.80 19.34
N VAL A 9 -0.78 -21.62 18.31
CA VAL A 9 0.26 -21.34 17.29
C VAL A 9 -0.03 -20.03 16.56
N ALA A 10 -1.25 -19.84 16.05
CA ALA A 10 -1.64 -18.62 15.34
C ALA A 10 -1.50 -17.36 16.21
N LYS A 11 -1.85 -17.47 17.50
CA LYS A 11 -1.66 -16.37 18.47
C LYS A 11 -0.19 -16.05 18.66
N ALA A 12 0.66 -17.05 18.83
CA ALA A 12 2.10 -16.85 19.01
C ALA A 12 2.75 -16.19 17.78
N VAL A 13 2.40 -16.68 16.58
CA VAL A 13 2.86 -16.07 15.31
C VAL A 13 2.43 -14.61 15.22
N ARG A 14 1.18 -14.30 15.58
CA ARG A 14 0.69 -12.93 15.56
C ARG A 14 1.43 -12.00 16.52
N VAL A 15 1.78 -12.48 17.71
CA VAL A 15 2.57 -11.72 18.69
C VAL A 15 3.95 -11.42 18.13
N LEU A 16 4.64 -12.43 17.61
CA LEU A 16 5.95 -12.27 17.00
C LEU A 16 5.94 -11.28 15.82
N GLU A 17 4.95 -11.36 14.95
CA GLU A 17 4.79 -10.41 13.84
C GLU A 17 4.52 -8.99 14.32
N LEU A 18 3.81 -8.82 15.44
CA LEU A 18 3.57 -7.50 16.02
C LEU A 18 4.86 -6.92 16.59
N GLU A 19 5.61 -7.70 17.36
CA GLU A 19 6.91 -7.28 17.91
C GLU A 19 7.86 -6.85 16.79
N ARG A 20 7.94 -7.66 15.73
CA ARG A 20 8.72 -7.34 14.53
C ARG A 20 8.28 -6.02 13.89
N LYS A 21 6.97 -5.81 13.69
CA LYS A 21 6.44 -4.56 13.10
C LYS A 21 6.75 -3.35 13.97
N THR A 22 6.65 -3.50 15.30
CA THR A 22 6.97 -2.45 16.26
C THR A 22 8.44 -2.07 16.17
N ALA A 23 9.35 -3.04 16.24
CA ALA A 23 10.79 -2.77 16.17
C ALA A 23 11.18 -2.05 14.86
N ILE A 24 10.61 -2.47 13.73
CA ILE A 24 10.83 -1.80 12.44
C ILE A 24 10.30 -0.36 12.49
N ALA A 25 9.09 -0.15 12.98
CA ALA A 25 8.49 1.18 13.07
C ALA A 25 9.28 2.13 13.98
N GLU A 26 9.89 1.60 15.05
CA GLU A 26 10.75 2.38 15.93
C GLU A 26 12.04 2.81 15.22
N LEU A 27 12.72 1.88 14.57
CA LEU A 27 13.95 2.17 13.82
C LEU A 27 13.73 3.16 12.68
N MET A 28 12.56 3.09 12.04
CA MET A 28 12.22 3.95 10.90
C MET A 28 11.58 5.27 11.30
N ARG A 29 11.22 5.47 12.57
CA ARG A 29 10.37 6.58 13.03
C ARG A 29 10.83 7.94 12.52
N ASP A 30 12.09 8.27 12.73
CA ASP A 30 12.62 9.60 12.42
C ASP A 30 12.81 9.81 10.93
N PHE A 31 13.23 8.75 10.23
CA PHE A 31 13.31 8.75 8.78
C PHE A 31 11.92 8.94 8.16
N ASP A 32 10.93 8.17 8.63
CA ASP A 32 9.58 8.21 8.11
C ASP A 32 8.92 9.57 8.33
N SER A 33 9.06 10.11 9.55
CA SER A 33 8.44 11.36 9.97
C SER A 33 9.08 12.60 9.34
N ASN A 34 10.41 12.67 9.33
CA ASN A 34 11.12 13.89 8.95
C ASN A 34 11.51 13.91 7.48
N TYR A 35 11.55 12.75 6.84
CA TYR A 35 12.05 12.63 5.48
C TYR A 35 11.04 11.95 4.56
N TYR A 36 10.70 10.67 4.78
CA TYR A 36 9.93 9.90 3.81
C TYR A 36 8.51 10.44 3.59
N TYR A 37 7.70 10.60 4.64
CA TYR A 37 6.32 11.04 4.48
C TYR A 37 6.19 12.49 4.00
N PRO A 38 7.00 13.47 4.46
CA PRO A 38 6.99 14.82 3.91
C PRO A 38 7.28 14.85 2.41
N ASN A 39 8.36 14.18 1.97
CA ASN A 39 8.74 14.16 0.56
C ASN A 39 7.73 13.37 -0.30
N LEU A 40 7.18 12.25 0.22
CA LEU A 40 6.12 11.49 -0.47
C LEU A 40 4.87 12.35 -0.70
N ARG A 41 4.52 13.21 0.26
CA ARG A 41 3.38 14.14 0.14
C ARG A 41 3.60 15.19 -0.94
N GLU A 42 4.81 15.74 -1.07
CA GLU A 42 5.14 16.68 -2.13
C GLU A 42 4.99 16.03 -3.51
N ILE A 43 5.53 14.83 -3.66
CA ILE A 43 5.47 14.05 -4.90
C ILE A 43 4.02 13.69 -5.27
N GLN A 44 3.20 13.32 -4.29
CA GLN A 44 1.77 13.11 -4.47
C GLN A 44 1.04 14.40 -4.87
N GLY A 45 1.48 15.54 -4.32
CA GLY A 45 1.02 16.88 -4.67
C GLY A 45 1.28 17.21 -6.14
N GLU A 46 2.50 17.00 -6.62
CA GLU A 46 2.86 17.25 -8.02
C GLU A 46 2.13 16.32 -8.99
N CYS A 47 2.06 15.02 -8.68
CA CYS A 47 1.33 14.05 -9.50
C CYS A 47 -0.16 14.40 -9.63
N SER A 48 -0.72 15.00 -8.59
CA SER A 48 -2.10 15.47 -8.58
C SER A 48 -2.27 16.72 -9.45
N LYS A 49 -1.28 17.62 -9.50
CA LYS A 49 -1.31 18.83 -10.36
C LYS A 49 -1.29 18.51 -11.86
N LEU A 50 -0.72 17.36 -12.23
CA LEU A 50 -0.45 16.97 -13.61
C LEU A 50 -1.53 16.09 -14.26
N GLY A 51 -2.60 15.74 -13.55
CA GLY A 51 -3.68 14.96 -14.17
C GLY A 51 -3.41 13.47 -14.30
N HIS A 52 -2.62 12.90 -13.37
CA HIS A 52 -2.81 11.55 -12.80
C HIS A 52 -1.90 10.39 -13.26
N LYS A 53 -1.67 9.44 -12.35
CA LYS A 53 -0.80 8.25 -12.48
C LYS A 53 -1.57 6.93 -12.48
N TRP A 54 -2.49 6.72 -13.45
CA TRP A 54 -3.50 5.64 -13.61
C TRP A 54 -2.99 4.16 -13.40
N SER A 55 -3.87 3.17 -13.20
CA SER A 55 -3.52 1.82 -12.68
C SER A 55 -4.53 0.73 -12.98
N PHE A 56 -4.21 -0.27 -13.78
CA PHE A 56 -5.18 -1.31 -14.09
C PHE A 56 -5.78 -1.98 -12.83
N SER A 57 -7.10 -2.10 -12.79
CA SER A 57 -7.84 -2.71 -11.69
C SER A 57 -8.30 -4.11 -12.06
N HIS A 58 -9.12 -4.21 -13.10
CA HIS A 58 -9.75 -5.43 -13.58
C HIS A 58 -10.35 -5.18 -14.97
N LEU A 59 -10.77 -6.26 -15.64
CA LEU A 59 -11.51 -6.17 -16.89
C LEU A 59 -12.97 -5.86 -16.57
N GLY A 60 -13.56 -4.96 -17.33
CA GLY A 60 -14.97 -4.66 -17.25
C GLY A 60 -15.83 -5.82 -17.78
N PRO A 61 -17.15 -5.75 -17.59
CA PRO A 61 -18.08 -6.79 -18.01
C PRO A 61 -18.09 -7.07 -19.52
N LEU A 62 -17.59 -6.12 -20.33
CA LEU A 62 -17.47 -6.23 -21.79
C LEU A 62 -16.03 -6.43 -22.23
N ASN A 63 -15.15 -6.81 -21.30
CA ASN A 63 -13.73 -7.09 -21.50
C ASN A 63 -12.86 -5.83 -21.76
N GLU A 64 -13.38 -4.64 -21.45
CA GLU A 64 -12.67 -3.37 -21.56
C GLU A 64 -11.75 -3.13 -20.35
N PRO A 65 -10.55 -2.56 -20.56
CA PRO A 65 -9.59 -2.45 -19.47
C PRO A 65 -9.82 -1.22 -18.60
N TRP A 66 -9.99 -1.43 -17.28
CA TRP A 66 -10.16 -0.35 -16.31
C TRP A 66 -8.85 -0.03 -15.59
N TYR A 67 -8.47 1.24 -15.54
CA TYR A 67 -7.28 1.75 -14.83
C TYR A 67 -7.66 2.55 -13.57
N TYR A 68 -6.70 2.95 -12.70
CA TYR A 68 -6.90 3.37 -11.30
C TYR A 68 -5.87 4.23 -10.56
N CYS A 69 -4.76 4.68 -11.05
CA CYS A 69 -3.69 5.44 -10.41
C CYS A 69 -3.11 4.94 -9.09
N LYS A 70 -1.83 5.19 -8.82
CA LYS A 70 -1.18 4.65 -7.60
C LYS A 70 -0.50 5.69 -6.73
N ILE A 71 -0.62 6.94 -7.10
CA ILE A 71 -0.09 8.10 -6.36
C ILE A 71 -1.24 9.06 -6.09
N CYS A 72 -2.02 9.30 -7.13
CA CYS A 72 -3.27 10.05 -7.17
C CYS A 72 -4.55 9.20 -7.30
N PHE A 73 -4.43 7.87 -7.41
CA PHE A 73 -5.50 6.87 -7.57
C PHE A 73 -6.72 7.12 -8.50
N THR A 74 -6.64 8.07 -9.40
CA THR A 74 -7.47 8.24 -10.59
C THR A 74 -7.53 7.02 -11.52
N LYS A 75 -8.77 6.67 -11.93
CA LYS A 75 -9.21 5.54 -12.80
C LYS A 75 -9.70 5.84 -14.23
N SER A 76 -9.11 5.23 -15.26
CA SER A 76 -9.40 5.56 -16.67
C SER A 76 -9.80 4.27 -17.37
N VAL A 77 -10.99 4.23 -17.97
CA VAL A 77 -11.29 3.21 -18.98
C VAL A 77 -10.62 3.70 -20.25
N ARG A 78 -9.74 2.90 -20.83
CA ARG A 78 -9.05 3.27 -22.07
C ARG A 78 -9.49 2.31 -23.15
N ASP A 79 -10.15 2.83 -24.17
CA ASP A 79 -10.50 2.06 -25.35
C ASP A 79 -9.21 1.64 -26.08
N HIS A 80 -9.30 0.56 -26.86
CA HIS A 80 -8.38 0.39 -27.98
C HIS A 80 -8.77 1.49 -28.98
N ASP A 81 -8.09 2.64 -28.85
CA ASP A 81 -8.28 3.92 -29.55
C ASP A 81 -9.55 4.74 -29.21
#